data_AF-A0A5E8V4E6-F1
#
_entry.id   AF-A0A5E8V4E6-F1
#
_cell.length_a   1.000
_cell.length_b   1.000
_cell.length_c   1.000
_cell.angle_alpha   90.00
_cell.angle_beta   90.00
_cell.angle_gamma   90.00
#
_symmetry.space_group_name_H-M   'P 1'
#
loop_
_entity.id
_entity.type
_entity.pdbx_description
1 polymer ?
#
loop_
_entity_poly.entity_id
_entity_poly.type
_entity_poly.pdbx_seq_one_letter_code
_entity_poly.pdbx_strand_id
1 'polypeptide(L)'
;MQAGTMILYTYSREAEPNEDRWKDTGIPSFFFAELEEVRQVVLELREEVASEEEKEPSWSPVRIERIELLAPTAQNVLTLLNEGIGPLIQRYEIVEIIA
;
A
#
# COMPACT_ATOMS: atom_id res chain seq x y z
N MET A 1 11.10 25.87 9.61
CA MET A 1 11.06 25.09 8.36
C MET A 1 9.72 24.39 8.33
N GLN A 2 8.88 24.60 7.33
CA GLN A 2 7.65 23.80 7.21
C GLN A 2 8.06 22.36 6.89
N ALA A 3 7.57 21.41 7.67
CA ALA A 3 7.78 20.00 7.43
C ALA A 3 7.03 19.63 6.14
N GLY A 4 7.73 19.26 5.08
CA GLY A 4 7.11 18.88 3.80
C GLY A 4 6.32 17.58 3.93
N THR A 5 5.15 17.50 3.31
CA THR A 5 4.36 16.26 3.22
C THR A 5 5.00 15.31 2.21
N MET A 6 5.08 14.03 2.53
CA MET A 6 5.55 13.00 1.60
C MET A 6 4.36 12.20 1.10
N ILE A 7 4.26 12.00 -0.22
CA ILE A 7 3.23 11.15 -0.83
C ILE A 7 3.89 9.83 -1.22
N LEU A 8 3.26 8.72 -0.86
CA LEU A 8 3.65 7.39 -1.30
C LEU A 8 2.42 6.65 -1.82
N TYR A 9 2.69 5.62 -2.61
CA TYR A 9 1.68 4.69 -3.11
C TYR A 9 1.96 3.27 -2.62
N THR A 10 0.92 2.48 -2.47
CA THR A 10 1.01 1.05 -2.14
C THR A 10 -0.20 0.33 -2.74
N TYR A 11 -0.25 -0.99 -2.61
CA TYR A 11 -1.40 -1.77 -3.03
C TYR A 11 -1.80 -2.75 -1.95
N SER A 12 -3.09 -3.07 -1.93
CA SER A 12 -3.66 -4.07 -1.04
C SER A 12 -4.73 -4.86 -1.79
N ARG A 13 -4.95 -6.10 -1.39
CA ARG A 13 -6.19 -6.78 -1.78
C ARG A 13 -7.37 -6.03 -1.17
N GLU A 14 -8.54 -6.20 -1.76
CA GLU A 14 -9.79 -5.78 -1.14
C GLU A 14 -9.89 -6.33 0.30
N ALA A 15 -9.66 -5.43 1.27
CA ALA A 15 -9.69 -5.75 2.70
C ALA A 15 -11.11 -6.11 3.14
N GLU A 16 -11.22 -7.07 4.07
CA GLU A 16 -12.50 -7.41 4.69
C GLU A 16 -13.06 -6.21 5.49
N PRO A 17 -14.38 -6.10 5.65
CA PRO A 17 -14.96 -5.07 6.50
C PRO A 17 -14.40 -5.21 7.93
N ASN A 18 -13.77 -4.14 8.44
CA ASN A 18 -13.12 -4.02 9.77
C ASN A 18 -11.67 -4.51 9.89
N GLU A 19 -10.99 -4.84 8.79
CA GLU A 19 -9.54 -5.07 8.84
C GLU A 19 -8.80 -3.75 9.12
N ASP A 20 -7.95 -3.75 10.16
CA ASP A 20 -7.03 -2.63 10.40
C ASP A 20 -5.88 -2.72 9.40
N ARG A 21 -6.07 -2.06 8.24
CA ARG A 21 -5.14 -2.04 7.10
C ARG A 21 -3.69 -1.72 7.48
N TRP A 22 -3.49 -0.93 8.53
CA TRP A 22 -2.16 -0.43 8.93
C TRP A 22 -1.60 -1.12 10.16
N LYS A 23 -2.33 -2.09 10.71
CA LYS A 23 -1.81 -2.97 11.75
C LYS A 23 -0.60 -3.74 11.22
N ASP A 24 0.46 -3.79 12.01
CA ASP A 24 1.61 -4.63 11.70
C ASP A 24 1.18 -6.11 11.77
N THR A 25 1.12 -6.76 10.60
CA THR A 25 0.83 -8.19 10.46
C THR A 25 2.11 -9.03 10.34
N GLY A 26 3.29 -8.40 10.36
CA GLY A 26 4.58 -9.02 10.04
C GLY A 26 4.78 -9.29 8.53
N ILE A 27 3.80 -8.97 7.69
CA ILE A 27 3.91 -9.06 6.22
C ILE A 27 4.23 -7.65 5.70
N PRO A 28 5.40 -7.45 5.06
CA PRO A 28 5.78 -6.14 4.58
C PRO A 28 4.88 -5.69 3.43
N SER A 29 4.37 -4.46 3.52
CA SER A 29 3.78 -3.76 2.37
C SER A 29 4.88 -3.15 1.51
N PHE A 30 4.71 -3.15 0.19
CA PHE A 30 5.58 -2.44 -0.73
C PHE A 30 5.10 -1.00 -0.91
N PHE A 31 6.03 -0.04 -0.89
CA PHE A 31 5.75 1.38 -1.06
C PHE A 31 6.51 1.93 -2.27
N PHE A 32 5.85 2.80 -3.02
CA PHE A 32 6.30 3.36 -4.28
C PHE A 32 6.22 4.89 -4.25
N ALA A 33 7.06 5.56 -5.02
CA ALA A 33 7.03 7.01 -5.11
C ALA A 33 5.96 7.49 -6.11
N GLU A 34 5.71 6.70 -7.16
CA GLU A 34 4.83 7.08 -8.25
C GLU A 34 3.65 6.12 -8.43
N LEU A 35 2.50 6.66 -8.85
CA LEU A 35 1.29 5.87 -9.12
C LEU A 35 1.49 4.87 -10.26
N GLU A 36 2.30 5.22 -11.27
CA GLU A 36 2.54 4.32 -12.40
C GLU A 36 3.36 3.09 -11.99
N GLU A 37 4.32 3.25 -11.08
CA GLU A 37 5.15 2.13 -10.59
C GLU A 37 4.29 1.05 -9.95
N VAL A 38 3.37 1.44 -9.06
CA VAL A 38 2.48 0.48 -8.41
C VAL A 38 1.46 -0.11 -9.38
N ARG A 39 1.00 0.65 -10.38
CA ARG A 39 0.09 0.14 -11.42
C ARG A 39 0.75 -0.98 -12.22
N GLN A 40 1.99 -0.78 -12.66
CA GLN A 40 2.74 -1.81 -13.39
C GLN A 40 2.90 -3.09 -12.55
N VAL A 41 3.30 -2.96 -11.29
CA VAL A 41 3.44 -4.12 -10.37
C VAL A 41 2.14 -4.90 -10.20
N VAL A 42 1.01 -4.21 -10.05
CA VAL A 42 -0.30 -4.87 -9.88
C VAL A 42 -0.76 -5.56 -11.18
N LEU A 43 -0.45 -4.98 -12.35
CA LEU A 43 -0.74 -5.60 -13.64
C LEU A 43 0.12 -6.85 -13.87
N GLU A 44 1.41 -6.80 -13.55
CA GLU A 44 2.30 -7.97 -13.62
C GLU A 44 1.80 -9.10 -12.70
N LEU A 45 1.43 -8.78 -11.45
CA LEU A 45 0.85 -9.74 -10.52
C LEU A 45 -0.44 -10.37 -11.07
N ARG A 46 -1.27 -9.60 -11.77
CA ARG A 46 -2.49 -10.11 -12.40
C ARG A 46 -2.19 -11.10 -13.51
N GLU A 47 -1.20 -10.79 -14.35
CA GLU A 47 -0.78 -11.68 -15.44
C GLU A 47 -0.19 -12.98 -14.91
N GLU A 48 0.62 -12.93 -13.86
CA GLU A 48 1.16 -14.11 -13.18
C GLU A 48 0.02 -15.02 -12.67
N VAL A 49 -0.93 -14.45 -11.92
CA VAL A 49 -2.10 -15.19 -11.39
C VAL A 49 -2.93 -15.79 -12.53
N ALA A 50 -3.12 -15.05 -13.63
CA ALA A 50 -3.87 -15.55 -14.79
C ALA A 50 -3.15 -16.71 -15.50
N SER A 51 -1.82 -16.79 -15.42
CA SER A 51 -1.03 -17.84 -16.08
C SER A 51 -0.98 -19.17 -15.32
N GLU A 52 -1.35 -19.21 -14.02
CA GLU A 52 -1.34 -20.42 -13.18
C GLU A 52 -2.61 -21.29 -13.31
N GLU A 53 -3.17 -21.40 -14.52
CA GLU A 53 -4.49 -21.96 -14.90
C GLU A 53 -4.83 -23.40 -14.43
N GLU A 54 -3.99 -24.11 -13.68
CA GLU A 54 -4.29 -25.50 -13.28
C GLU A 54 -5.30 -25.63 -12.12
N LYS A 55 -5.59 -24.56 -11.35
CA LYS A 55 -6.61 -24.55 -10.29
C LYS A 55 -7.22 -23.16 -10.11
N GLU A 56 -8.39 -22.90 -10.69
CA GLU A 56 -9.18 -21.65 -10.60
C GLU A 56 -8.50 -20.49 -9.83
N PRO A 57 -7.57 -19.75 -10.45
CA PRO A 57 -7.08 -18.52 -9.86
C PRO A 57 -8.09 -17.42 -10.18
N SER A 58 -9.10 -17.24 -9.31
CA SER A 58 -9.96 -16.06 -9.40
C SER A 58 -9.15 -14.86 -8.92
N TRP A 59 -8.69 -14.02 -9.85
CA TRP A 59 -8.15 -12.70 -9.53
C TRP A 59 -9.08 -12.00 -8.53
N SER A 60 -8.52 -11.55 -7.42
CA SER A 60 -9.25 -10.76 -6.42
C SER A 60 -8.92 -9.29 -6.67
N PRO A 61 -9.89 -8.37 -6.65
CA PRO A 61 -9.63 -6.95 -6.86
C PRO A 61 -8.50 -6.42 -5.98
N VAL A 62 -7.58 -5.69 -6.59
CA VAL A 62 -6.47 -5.02 -5.91
C VAL A 62 -6.70 -3.52 -5.94
N ARG A 63 -6.60 -2.90 -4.76
CA ARG A 63 -6.71 -1.46 -4.56
C ARG A 63 -5.31 -0.87 -4.65
N ILE A 64 -5.18 0.22 -5.41
CA ILE A 64 -4.03 1.09 -5.33
C ILE A 64 -4.37 2.23 -4.38
N GLU A 65 -3.48 2.45 -3.42
CA GLU A 65 -3.67 3.32 -2.28
C GLU A 65 -2.66 4.46 -2.33
N ARG A 66 -3.12 5.68 -2.10
CA ARG A 66 -2.29 6.87 -1.91
C ARG A 66 -2.26 7.22 -0.42
N ILE A 67 -1.07 7.37 0.14
CA ILE A 67 -0.88 7.83 1.51
C ILE A 67 -0.08 9.13 1.54
N GLU A 68 -0.44 9.98 2.48
CA GLU A 68 0.30 11.20 2.81
C GLU A 68 0.90 11.04 4.19
N LEU A 69 2.22 11.14 4.29
CA LEU A 69 2.98 10.99 5.52
C LEU A 69 3.50 12.34 6.02
N LEU A 70 3.64 12.41 7.35
CA LEU A 70 4.45 13.44 7.99
C LEU A 70 5.89 13.43 7.44
N ALA A 71 6.51 14.62 7.33
CA ALA A 71 7.90 14.74 6.91
C ALA A 71 8.81 13.82 7.73
N PRO A 72 9.86 13.23 7.13
CA PRO A 72 10.80 12.40 7.86
C PRO A 72 11.56 13.27 8.87
N THR A 73 11.23 13.09 10.15
CA THR A 73 12.01 13.58 11.29
C THR A 73 12.59 12.37 12.02
N ALA A 74 13.62 12.56 12.85
CA ALA A 74 14.15 11.47 13.67
C ALA A 74 13.05 10.79 14.52
N GLN A 75 12.10 11.58 15.03
CA GLN A 75 10.95 11.06 15.77
C GLN A 75 10.02 10.21 14.89
N ASN A 76 9.71 10.67 13.69
CA ASN A 76 8.83 9.93 12.78
C ASN A 76 9.50 8.64 12.28
N VAL A 77 10.83 8.64 12.10
CA VAL A 77 11.58 7.41 11.80
C VAL A 77 11.51 6.43 12.97
N LEU A 78 11.65 6.89 14.22
CA LEU A 78 11.49 6.03 15.40
C LEU A 78 10.08 5.45 15.51
N THR A 79 9.06 6.25 15.25
CA THR A 79 7.66 5.77 15.19
C THR A 79 7.49 4.73 14.09
N LEU A 80 8.03 4.95 12.88
CA LEU A 80 7.98 3.96 11.80
C LEU A 80 8.61 2.62 12.21
N LEU A 81 9.76 2.65 12.86
CA LEU A 81 10.52 1.45 13.24
C LEU A 81 9.89 0.68 14.41
N ASN A 82 9.25 1.37 15.35
CA ASN A 82 8.73 0.76 16.58
C ASN A 82 7.22 0.47 16.53
N GLU A 83 6.45 1.26 15.78
CA GLU A 83 4.97 1.23 15.76
C GLU A 83 4.41 1.01 14.35
N GLY A 84 5.27 0.99 13.32
CA GLY A 84 4.86 0.88 11.93
C GLY A 84 4.41 2.20 11.32
N ILE A 85 3.86 2.12 10.10
CA ILE A 85 3.52 3.31 9.31
C ILE A 85 2.21 3.99 9.74
N GLY A 86 1.29 3.24 10.36
CA GLY A 86 -0.07 3.70 10.69
C GLY A 86 -0.13 5.06 11.40
N PRO A 87 0.63 5.27 12.49
CA PRO A 87 0.64 6.56 13.21
C PRO A 87 1.16 7.76 12.40
N LEU A 88 1.85 7.52 11.27
CA LEU A 88 2.44 8.58 10.44
C LEU A 88 1.53 9.02 9.29
N ILE A 89 0.46 8.27 9.01
CA ILE A 89 -0.47 8.54 7.91
C ILE A 89 -1.38 9.71 8.29
N GLN A 90 -1.26 10.80 7.55
CA GLN A 90 -2.13 11.98 7.67
C GLN A 90 -3.38 11.84 6.82
N ARG A 91 -3.23 11.27 5.62
CA ARG A 91 -4.33 11.04 4.67
C ARG A 91 -4.14 9.71 3.96
N TYR A 92 -5.25 9.06 3.69
CA TYR A 92 -5.34 7.79 2.98
C TYR A 92 -6.48 7.88 1.96
N GLU A 93 -6.22 7.42 0.74
CA GLU A 93 -7.18 7.39 -0.35
C GLU A 93 -6.97 6.14 -1.20
N ILE A 94 -8.07 5.49 -1.61
CA ILE A 94 -8.04 4.49 -2.67
C ILE A 94 -8.19 5.25 -3.99
N VAL A 95 -7.14 5.24 -4.81
CA VAL A 95 -7.09 6.03 -6.05
C VAL A 95 -7.46 5.22 -7.29
N GLU A 96 -7.33 3.88 -7.21
CA GLU A 96 -7.66 2.98 -8.31
C GLU A 96 -7.98 1.57 -7.79
N ILE A 97 -8.81 0.84 -8.53
CA ILE A 97 -9.11 -0.58 -8.27
C ILE A 97 -8.89 -1.33 -9.58
N ILE A 98 -8.01 -2.32 -9.56
CA ILE A 98 -7.74 -3.22 -10.68
C ILE A 98 -8.51 -4.53 -10.44
N ALA A 99 -9.54 -4.75 -11.24
CA ALA A 99 -10.40 -5.93 -11.24
C ALA A 99 -10.19 -6.79 -12.50
#